data_AF-A0A6S7F0P6-F1
#
_entry.id   AF-A0A6S7F0P6-F1
#
_cell.length_a   1.000
_cell.length_b   1.000
_cell.length_c   1.000
_cell.angle_alpha   90.00
_cell.angle_beta   90.00
_cell.angle_gamma   90.00
#
_symmetry.space_group_name_H-M   'P 1'
#
loop_
_entity.id
_entity.type
_entity.pdbx_description
1 polymer ?
#
loop_
_entity_poly.entity_id
_entity_poly.type
_entity_poly.pdbx_seq_one_letter_code
_entity_poly.pdbx_strand_id
1 'polypeptide(L)'
;MANLAFPTPCGTATIIPARTGAQRRAAALREMDADVHTALVRDMTVQRQHDYDQRAAEALYSATEGKPTAEQAFALAVQSCVRGDELAVVGAHFRQWALLARGHLVSDLVDLCDDGQRVTFARRGWSKA
;
A
#
# COMPACT_ATOMS: atom_id res chain seq x y z
N MET A 1 -2.95 27.14 -12.35
CA MET A 1 -2.42 25.82 -12.77
C MET A 1 -1.93 25.96 -14.20
N ALA A 2 -0.63 25.76 -14.46
CA ALA A 2 -0.08 25.89 -15.81
C ALA A 2 -0.17 24.54 -16.53
N ASN A 3 -0.74 24.53 -17.74
CA ASN A 3 -0.78 23.34 -18.59
C ASN A 3 0.63 23.06 -19.16
N LEU A 4 1.07 21.81 -19.11
CA LEU A 4 2.31 21.38 -19.77
C LEU A 4 1.99 21.17 -21.26
N ALA A 5 2.54 22.03 -22.12
CA ALA A 5 2.43 21.90 -23.57
C ALA A 5 3.70 21.25 -24.13
N PHE A 6 3.57 20.07 -24.75
CA PHE A 6 4.65 19.45 -25.50
C PHE A 6 4.45 19.73 -26.99
N PRO A 7 5.44 20.31 -27.69
CA PRO A 7 5.34 20.49 -29.14
C PRO A 7 5.46 19.13 -29.82
N THR A 8 4.43 18.74 -30.59
CA THR A 8 4.51 17.55 -31.46
C THR A 8 5.04 17.95 -32.84
N PRO A 9 5.67 17.03 -33.61
CA PRO A 9 6.30 17.33 -34.90
C PRO A 9 5.36 17.92 -35.96
N CYS A 10 4.03 17.78 -35.79
CA CYS A 10 3.03 18.32 -36.70
C CYS A 10 2.51 19.72 -36.30
N GLY A 11 3.14 20.40 -35.34
CA GLY A 11 2.76 21.77 -34.94
C GLY A 11 1.54 21.85 -34.02
N THR A 12 0.94 20.72 -33.66
CA THR A 12 -0.14 20.66 -32.68
C THR A 12 0.46 20.58 -31.29
N ALA A 13 0.33 21.65 -30.50
CA ALA A 13 0.65 21.57 -29.08
C ALA A 13 -0.36 20.62 -28.40
N THR A 14 0.09 19.45 -27.97
CA THR A 14 -0.76 18.60 -27.13
C THR A 14 -0.79 19.24 -25.74
N ILE A 15 -1.92 19.86 -25.40
CA ILE A 15 -2.18 20.35 -24.05
C ILE A 15 -2.55 19.12 -23.22
N ILE A 16 -1.62 18.65 -22.39
CA ILE A 16 -1.93 17.62 -21.41
C ILE A 16 -2.57 18.34 -20.22
N PRO A 17 -3.87 18.13 -19.94
CA PRO A 17 -4.51 18.78 -18.81
C PRO A 17 -3.84 18.31 -17.51
N ALA A 18 -3.67 19.24 -16.56
CA ALA A 18 -3.22 18.89 -15.23
C ALA A 18 -4.15 17.83 -14.62
N ARG A 19 -3.58 16.83 -13.94
CA ARG A 19 -4.37 15.79 -13.27
C ARG A 19 -5.30 16.40 -12.22
N THR A 20 -6.53 15.94 -12.15
CA THR A 20 -7.47 16.30 -11.08
C THR A 20 -6.98 15.74 -9.73
N GLY A 21 -7.52 16.25 -8.61
CA GLY A 21 -7.21 15.72 -7.28
C GLY A 21 -7.44 14.21 -7.18
N ALA A 22 -8.58 13.72 -7.69
CA ALA A 22 -8.91 12.30 -7.73
C ALA A 22 -7.92 11.48 -8.58
N GLN A 23 -7.48 12.01 -9.73
CA GLN A 23 -6.49 11.34 -10.59
C GLN A 23 -5.11 11.28 -9.93
N ARG A 24 -4.72 12.31 -9.17
CA ARG A 24 -3.47 12.30 -8.40
C ARG A 24 -3.52 11.28 -7.27
N ARG A 25 -4.61 11.26 -6.49
CA ARG A 25 -4.79 10.26 -5.42
C ARG A 25 -4.82 8.83 -5.95
N ALA A 26 -5.54 8.58 -7.05
CA ALA A 26 -5.56 7.26 -7.68
C ALA A 26 -4.17 6.82 -8.19
N ALA A 27 -3.33 7.76 -8.64
CA ALA A 27 -1.94 7.46 -9.00
C ALA A 27 -1.11 7.14 -7.75
N ALA A 28 -1.20 7.96 -6.71
CA ALA A 28 -0.49 7.75 -5.44
C ALA A 28 -0.83 6.40 -4.80
N LEU A 29 -2.11 6.01 -4.78
CA LEU A 29 -2.55 4.70 -4.30
C LEU A 29 -1.91 3.56 -5.10
N ARG A 30 -1.83 3.66 -6.43
CA ARG A 30 -1.21 2.62 -7.26
C ARG A 30 0.31 2.52 -7.06
N GLU A 31 0.98 3.66 -6.95
CA GLU A 31 2.43 3.72 -6.73
C GLU A 31 2.78 3.16 -5.35
N MET A 32 2.07 3.61 -4.30
CA MET A 32 2.23 3.11 -2.94
C MET A 32 1.90 1.61 -2.84
N ASP A 33 0.87 1.13 -3.54
CA ASP A 33 0.53 -0.29 -3.60
C ASP A 33 1.68 -1.14 -4.16
N ALA A 34 2.35 -0.67 -5.22
CA ALA A 34 3.52 -1.34 -5.79
C ALA A 34 4.73 -1.33 -4.84
N ASP A 35 4.94 -0.24 -4.13
CA ASP A 35 6.03 -0.11 -3.15
C ASP A 35 5.80 -1.03 -1.94
N VAL A 36 4.59 -1.06 -1.40
CA VAL A 36 4.20 -1.98 -0.31
C VAL A 36 4.36 -3.43 -0.74
N HIS A 37 3.96 -3.78 -1.97
CA HIS A 37 4.19 -5.14 -2.48
C HIS A 37 5.66 -5.50 -2.57
N THR A 38 6.47 -4.60 -3.10
CA THR A 38 7.93 -4.78 -3.15
C THR A 38 8.52 -4.95 -1.75
N ALA A 39 8.05 -4.14 -0.80
CA ALA A 39 8.48 -4.22 0.59
C ALA A 39 8.12 -5.56 1.24
N LEU A 40 6.92 -6.09 0.99
CA LEU A 40 6.50 -7.41 1.46
C LEU A 40 7.34 -8.54 0.86
N VAL A 41 7.53 -8.54 -0.46
CA VAL A 41 8.31 -9.58 -1.17
C VAL A 41 9.77 -9.59 -0.74
N ARG A 42 10.34 -8.41 -0.45
CA ARG A 42 11.76 -8.23 -0.08
C ARG A 42 11.99 -8.18 1.43
N ASP A 43 10.97 -8.43 2.23
CA ASP A 43 11.01 -8.37 3.70
C ASP A 43 11.64 -7.07 4.23
N MET A 44 11.15 -5.95 3.72
CA MET A 44 11.61 -4.61 4.07
C MET A 44 10.85 -4.04 5.26
N THR A 45 11.41 -2.98 5.82
CA THR A 45 10.83 -2.17 6.89
C THR A 45 10.14 -0.95 6.30
N VAL A 46 8.92 -0.66 6.78
CA VAL A 46 8.20 0.59 6.55
C VAL A 46 8.64 1.57 7.63
N GLN A 47 9.21 2.71 7.19
CA GLN A 47 9.69 3.76 8.07
C GLN A 47 8.79 4.99 7.89
N ARG A 48 8.17 5.41 8.98
CA ARG A 48 7.29 6.58 9.04
C ARG A 48 7.99 7.68 9.84
N GLN A 49 7.77 8.94 9.48
CA GLN A 49 8.53 10.05 10.07
C GLN A 49 8.34 10.22 11.59
N HIS A 50 7.13 9.99 12.09
CA HIS A 50 6.73 10.24 13.48
C HIS A 50 6.20 8.98 14.19
N ASP A 51 6.56 7.81 13.68
CA ASP A 51 6.12 6.53 14.21
C ASP A 51 7.30 5.54 14.20
N TYR A 52 7.14 4.38 14.81
CA TYR A 52 8.18 3.37 14.86
C TYR A 52 8.33 2.64 13.53
N ASP A 53 9.56 2.20 13.27
CA ASP A 53 9.88 1.35 12.14
C ASP A 53 9.25 -0.04 12.32
N GLN A 54 8.51 -0.51 11.32
CA GLN A 54 7.82 -1.80 11.33
C GLN A 54 8.22 -2.66 10.14
N ARG A 55 8.31 -3.98 10.29
CA ARG A 55 8.40 -4.83 9.09
C ARG A 55 7.14 -4.66 8.25
N ALA A 56 7.26 -4.76 6.93
CA ALA A 56 6.11 -4.61 6.03
C ALA A 56 4.97 -5.59 6.38
N ALA A 57 5.30 -6.82 6.81
CA ALA A 57 4.30 -7.79 7.27
C ALA A 57 3.62 -7.40 8.59
N GLU A 58 4.35 -6.79 9.52
CA GLU A 58 3.80 -6.29 10.79
C GLU A 58 2.91 -5.07 10.54
N ALA A 59 3.37 -4.13 9.71
CA ALA A 59 2.57 -2.99 9.28
C ALA A 59 1.27 -3.42 8.57
N LEU A 60 1.33 -4.49 7.77
CA LEU A 60 0.16 -5.06 7.11
C LEU A 60 -0.86 -5.59 8.13
N TYR A 61 -0.40 -6.29 9.17
CA TYR A 61 -1.26 -6.76 10.24
C TYR A 61 -1.84 -5.58 11.05
N SER A 62 -1.01 -4.62 11.48
CA SER A 62 -1.45 -3.45 12.25
C SER A 62 -2.48 -2.60 11.48
N ALA A 63 -2.38 -2.51 10.15
CA ALA A 63 -3.38 -1.80 9.34
C ALA A 63 -4.79 -2.42 9.37
N THR A 64 -4.92 -3.65 9.88
CA THR A 64 -6.22 -4.31 10.05
C THR A 64 -6.85 -4.07 11.41
N GLU A 65 -6.10 -3.52 12.37
CA GLU A 65 -6.60 -3.26 13.72
C GLU A 65 -7.76 -2.25 13.68
N GLY A 66 -8.88 -2.62 14.31
CA GLY A 66 -10.09 -1.80 14.30
C GLY A 66 -10.83 -1.80 12.95
N LYS A 67 -10.50 -2.71 12.02
CA LYS A 67 -11.20 -2.91 10.75
C LYS A 67 -11.96 -4.25 10.80
N PRO A 68 -13.26 -4.26 11.16
CA PRO A 68 -13.99 -5.50 11.44
C PRO A 68 -13.98 -6.51 10.29
N THR A 69 -14.04 -6.04 9.05
CA THR A 69 -14.03 -6.88 7.85
C THR A 69 -12.68 -7.57 7.64
N ALA A 70 -11.57 -6.88 7.91
CA ALA A 70 -10.23 -7.43 7.78
C ALA A 70 -9.93 -8.39 8.94
N GLU A 71 -10.28 -8.03 10.17
CA GLU A 71 -10.15 -8.91 11.36
C GLU A 71 -10.95 -10.21 11.19
N GLN A 72 -12.18 -10.12 10.68
CA GLN A 72 -13.00 -11.30 10.41
C GLN A 72 -12.38 -12.18 9.32
N ALA A 73 -11.85 -11.59 8.25
CA ALA A 73 -11.17 -12.35 7.20
C ALA A 73 -9.92 -13.07 7.73
N PHE A 74 -9.16 -12.43 8.61
CA PHE A 74 -8.01 -13.05 9.28
C PHE A 74 -8.45 -14.22 10.17
N ALA A 75 -9.48 -14.01 10.98
CA ALA A 75 -10.02 -15.05 11.85
C ALA A 75 -10.49 -16.28 11.07
N LEU A 76 -11.12 -16.10 9.91
CA LEU A 76 -11.50 -17.20 9.02
C LEU A 76 -10.29 -17.98 8.49
N ALA A 77 -9.23 -17.29 8.09
CA ALA A 77 -7.99 -17.93 7.66
C ALA A 77 -7.37 -18.78 8.78
N VAL A 78 -7.30 -18.23 9.99
CA VAL A 78 -6.77 -18.94 11.17
C VAL A 78 -7.66 -20.14 11.53
N GLN A 79 -8.98 -19.98 11.54
CA GLN A 79 -9.91 -21.07 11.83
C GLN A 79 -9.78 -22.21 10.81
N SER A 80 -9.63 -21.88 9.53
CA SER A 80 -9.43 -22.85 8.46
C SER A 80 -8.12 -23.63 8.64
N CYS A 81 -7.03 -22.95 9.02
CA CYS A 81 -5.77 -23.60 9.40
C CYS A 81 -5.94 -24.57 10.58
N VAL A 82 -6.60 -24.12 11.65
CA VAL A 82 -6.76 -24.93 12.88
C VAL A 82 -7.63 -26.16 12.64
N ARG A 83 -8.64 -26.05 11.77
CA ARG A 83 -9.47 -27.19 11.35
C ARG A 83 -8.74 -28.19 10.46
N GLY A 84 -7.59 -27.80 9.90
CA GLY A 84 -6.86 -28.62 8.94
C GLY A 84 -7.54 -28.72 7.58
N ASP A 85 -8.23 -27.65 7.17
CA ASP A 85 -8.83 -27.58 5.84
C ASP A 85 -7.75 -27.68 4.74
N GLU A 86 -8.16 -27.98 3.51
CA GLU A 86 -7.26 -28.03 2.37
C GLU A 86 -6.47 -26.72 2.19
N LEU A 87 -5.19 -26.83 1.84
CA LEU A 87 -4.30 -25.67 1.64
C LEU A 87 -4.84 -24.65 0.64
N ALA A 88 -5.64 -25.09 -0.34
CA ALA A 88 -6.29 -24.20 -1.30
C ALA A 88 -7.34 -23.29 -0.64
N VAL A 89 -8.11 -23.82 0.32
CA VAL A 89 -9.13 -23.11 1.10
C VAL A 89 -8.47 -22.13 2.07
N VAL A 90 -7.48 -22.61 2.83
CA VAL A 90 -6.65 -21.78 3.71
C VAL A 90 -6.03 -20.62 2.91
N GLY A 91 -5.42 -20.93 1.77
CA GLY A 91 -4.81 -19.94 0.88
C GLY A 91 -5.82 -18.94 0.31
N ALA A 92 -7.07 -19.34 0.05
CA ALA A 92 -8.12 -18.43 -0.39
C ALA A 92 -8.50 -17.42 0.71
N HIS A 93 -8.67 -17.88 1.95
CA HIS A 93 -8.95 -16.99 3.09
C HIS A 93 -7.79 -16.03 3.37
N PHE A 94 -6.54 -16.52 3.35
CA PHE A 94 -5.37 -15.65 3.49
C PHE A 94 -5.27 -14.61 2.37
N ARG A 95 -5.54 -14.97 1.12
CA ARG A 95 -5.54 -14.02 0.01
C ARG A 95 -6.60 -12.93 0.20
N GLN A 96 -7.80 -13.30 0.64
CA GLN A 96 -8.86 -12.34 0.94
C GLN A 96 -8.43 -11.36 2.04
N TRP A 97 -7.88 -11.87 3.15
CA TRP A 97 -7.36 -11.02 4.22
C TRP A 97 -6.24 -10.10 3.72
N ALA A 98 -5.25 -10.64 2.99
CA ALA A 98 -4.10 -9.89 2.50
C ALA A 98 -4.50 -8.74 1.56
N LEU A 99 -5.53 -8.94 0.72
CA LEU A 99 -6.07 -7.88 -0.13
C LEU A 99 -6.68 -6.74 0.68
N LEU A 100 -7.47 -7.06 1.71
CA LEU A 100 -8.06 -6.06 2.61
C LEU A 100 -6.97 -5.30 3.38
N ALA A 101 -6.05 -6.04 3.99
CA ALA A 101 -4.95 -5.50 4.77
C ALA A 101 -4.06 -4.57 3.95
N ARG A 102 -3.72 -4.97 2.71
CA ARG A 102 -2.91 -4.15 1.80
C ARG A 102 -3.66 -2.89 1.38
N GLY A 103 -4.96 -2.99 1.10
CA GLY A 103 -5.79 -1.83 0.77
C GLY A 103 -5.83 -0.80 1.91
N HIS A 104 -5.99 -1.25 3.16
CA HIS A 104 -5.95 -0.38 4.34
C HIS A 104 -4.57 0.25 4.52
N LEU A 105 -3.51 -0.56 4.53
CA LEU A 105 -2.14 -0.05 4.69
C LEU A 105 -1.78 1.00 3.63
N VAL A 106 -2.10 0.72 2.36
CA VAL A 106 -1.82 1.65 1.25
C VAL A 106 -2.57 2.96 1.41
N SER A 107 -3.86 2.90 1.80
CA SER A 107 -4.63 4.12 2.07
C SER A 107 -3.99 4.94 3.19
N ASP A 108 -3.68 4.30 4.32
CA ASP A 108 -3.12 4.96 5.49
C ASP A 108 -1.76 5.62 5.16
N LEU A 109 -0.89 4.93 4.42
CA LEU A 109 0.40 5.48 4.01
C LEU A 109 0.28 6.64 3.02
N VAL A 110 -0.71 6.59 2.11
CA VAL A 110 -0.99 7.73 1.21
C VAL A 110 -1.54 8.92 1.99
N ASP A 111 -2.42 8.68 2.96
CA ASP A 111 -2.96 9.74 3.82
C ASP A 111 -1.84 10.43 4.61
N LEU A 112 -0.89 9.67 5.17
CA LEU A 112 0.31 10.23 5.80
C LEU A 112 1.13 11.11 4.83
N CYS A 113 1.32 10.66 3.59
CA CYS A 113 2.02 11.44 2.57
C CYS A 113 1.24 12.71 2.16
N ASP A 114 -0.08 12.63 2.05
CA ASP A 114 -0.96 13.77 1.78
C ASP A 114 -0.89 14.81 2.93
N ASP A 115 -0.71 14.34 4.17
CA ASP A 115 -0.44 15.17 5.36
C ASP A 115 1.00 15.71 5.44
N GLY A 116 1.84 15.43 4.44
CA GLY A 116 3.22 15.91 4.34
C GLY A 116 4.23 15.09 5.15
N GLN A 117 3.84 13.94 5.70
CA GLN A 117 4.75 13.05 6.39
C GLN A 117 5.56 12.20 5.41
N ARG A 118 6.82 11.91 5.77
CA ARG A 118 7.65 11.00 4.99
C ARG A 118 7.37 9.54 5.35
N VAL A 119 7.11 8.75 4.31
CA VAL A 119 7.08 7.28 4.33
C VAL A 119 8.18 6.76 3.42
N THR A 120 9.00 5.83 3.92
CA THR A 120 10.07 5.20 3.15
C THR A 120 10.14 3.71 3.42
N PHE A 121 10.72 2.95 2.49
CA PHE A 121 10.91 1.51 2.61
C PHE A 121 12.40 1.20 2.59
N ALA A 122 12.92 0.55 3.63
CA ALA A 122 14.34 0.25 3.78
C ALA A 122 14.59 -1.20 4.15
N ARG A 123 15.76 -1.74 3.78
CA ARG A 123 16.21 -3.02 4.32
C ARG A 123 16.69 -2.83 5.75
N ARG A 124 16.49 -3.85 6.59
CA ARG A 124 16.92 -3.86 7.99
C ARG A 124 18.41 -3.48 8.09
N GLY A 125 18.72 -2.45 8.89
CA GLY A 125 20.08 -1.94 9.09
C GLY A 125 20.45 -0.72 8.25
N TRP A 126 19.64 -0.32 7.27
CA TRP A 126 19.69 1.02 6.68
C TRP A 126 18.72 1.93 7.45
N SER A 127 19.13 2.40 8.64
CA SER A 127 18.44 3.47 9.33
C SER A 127 19.20 4.79 9.15
N LYS A 128 18.44 5.82 8.79
CA LYS A 128 18.74 7.26 8.69
C LYS A 128 20.21 7.67 8.94
N ALA A 129 20.92 7.96 7.85
CA ALA A 129 21.97 9.00 7.86
C ALA A 129 21.32 10.38 7.71
#